data_AF-A0A8S3JHR8-F1
#
_entry.id   AF-A0A8S3JHR8-F1
#
_cell.length_a   1.000
_cell.length_b   1.000
_cell.length_c   1.000
_cell.angle_alpha   90.00
_cell.angle_beta   90.00
_cell.angle_gamma   90.00
#
_symmetry.space_group_name_H-M   'P 1'
#
loop_
_entity.id
_entity.type
_entity.pdbx_description
1 polymer ?
#
loop_
_entity_poly.entity_id
_entity_poly.type
_entity_poly.pdbx_seq_one_letter_code
_entity_poly.pdbx_strand_id
1 'polypeptide(L)'
;RSSMVNLSQLVTNIPIRRKAADQVERDKFEWSQWQSATKAINNVETPAKEKHVRNLILGSFRLEGGRLFWSMMTRLQLESNPIVCWKFCYVIHRLLRDGHKHVSNLRK
;
A
#
# COMPACT_ATOMS: atom_id res chain seq x y z
N ARG A 1 -10.29 31.72 -36.61
CA ARG A 1 -11.43 30.82 -36.31
C ARG A 1 -11.25 30.32 -34.88
N SER A 2 -11.48 31.19 -33.89
CA SER A 2 -11.26 30.86 -32.48
C SER A 2 -12.38 29.93 -32.01
N SER A 3 -12.04 28.69 -31.68
CA SER A 3 -12.92 27.80 -30.94
C SER A 3 -13.11 28.39 -29.54
N MET A 4 -14.26 29.02 -29.29
CA MET A 4 -14.66 29.39 -27.94
C MET A 4 -14.71 28.10 -27.10
N VAL A 5 -13.79 28.00 -26.14
CA VAL A 5 -13.75 26.89 -25.20
C VAL A 5 -15.04 26.94 -24.38
N ASN A 6 -15.84 25.87 -24.43
CA ASN A 6 -17.12 25.84 -23.75
C ASN A 6 -16.89 25.73 -22.23
N LEU A 7 -17.03 26.87 -21.53
CA LEU A 7 -16.83 27.00 -20.09
C LEU A 7 -17.70 26.04 -19.27
N SER A 8 -18.91 25.70 -19.74
CA SER A 8 -19.78 24.74 -19.05
C SER A 8 -19.19 23.32 -19.06
N GLN A 9 -18.58 22.91 -20.18
CA GLN A 9 -17.88 21.63 -20.29
C GLN A 9 -16.61 21.59 -19.42
N LEU A 10 -15.92 22.72 -19.27
CA LEU A 10 -14.76 22.82 -18.37
C LEU A 10 -15.17 22.64 -16.90
N VAL A 11 -16.25 23.28 -16.46
CA VAL A 11 -16.75 23.17 -15.07
C VAL A 11 -17.18 21.74 -14.74
N THR A 12 -17.86 21.05 -15.67
CA THR A 12 -18.26 19.64 -15.48
C THR A 12 -17.09 18.66 -15.52
N ASN A 13 -16.01 18.98 -16.25
CA ASN A 13 -14.84 18.10 -16.38
C ASN A 13 -13.87 18.21 -15.19
N ILE A 14 -13.90 19.30 -14.42
CA ILE A 14 -13.01 19.48 -13.26
C ILE A 14 -13.21 18.38 -12.19
N PRO A 15 -14.43 18.06 -11.71
CA PRO A 15 -14.64 16.97 -10.75
C PRO A 15 -14.21 15.60 -11.28
N ILE A 16 -14.45 15.33 -12.58
CA ILE A 16 -14.07 14.07 -13.22
C ILE A 16 -12.55 13.94 -13.27
N ARG A 17 -11.85 15.00 -13.68
CA ARG A 17 -10.39 15.03 -13.74
C ARG A 17 -9.75 14.90 -12.35
N ARG A 18 -10.35 15.50 -11.31
CA ARG A 18 -9.90 15.34 -9.91
C ARG A 18 -10.06 13.90 -9.45
N LYS A 19 -11.24 13.29 -9.63
CA LYS A 19 -11.47 11.87 -9.29
C LYS A 19 -10.47 10.93 -9.97
N ALA A 20 -10.15 11.18 -11.24
CA ALA A 20 -9.15 10.41 -11.97
C ALA A 20 -7.73 10.59 -11.39
N ALA A 21 -7.35 11.82 -11.03
CA ALA A 21 -6.06 12.09 -10.39
C ALA A 21 -5.94 11.41 -9.01
N ASP A 22 -7.01 11.44 -8.21
CA ASP A 22 -7.05 10.79 -6.90
C ASP A 22 -6.91 9.27 -7.01
N GLN A 23 -7.51 8.66 -8.04
CA GLN A 23 -7.36 7.23 -8.31
C GLN A 23 -5.91 6.88 -8.69
N VAL A 24 -5.30 7.67 -9.58
CA VAL A 24 -3.90 7.48 -9.97
C VAL A 24 -2.97 7.57 -8.77
N GLU A 25 -3.24 8.48 -7.83
CA GLU A 25 -2.44 8.59 -6.62
C GLU A 25 -2.60 7.37 -5.71
N ARG A 26 -3.83 6.84 -5.56
CA ARG A 26 -4.09 5.60 -4.83
C ARG A 26 -3.34 4.42 -5.44
N ASP A 27 -3.43 4.22 -6.74
CA ASP A 27 -2.78 3.09 -7.43
C ASP A 27 -1.25 3.17 -7.28
N LYS A 28 -0.67 4.38 -7.40
CA LYS A 28 0.76 4.60 -7.16
C LYS A 28 1.16 4.26 -5.73
N PHE A 29 0.34 4.64 -4.76
CA PHE A 29 0.59 4.32 -3.36
C PHE A 29 0.51 2.80 -3.12
N GLU A 30 -0.52 2.13 -3.63
CA GLU A 30 -0.68 0.67 -3.53
C GLU A 30 0.51 -0.07 -4.16
N TRP A 31 0.94 0.36 -5.33
CA TRP A 31 2.13 -0.19 -5.99
C TRP A 31 3.40 -0.02 -5.14
N SER A 32 3.59 1.17 -4.54
CA SER A 32 4.73 1.45 -3.66
C SER A 32 4.72 0.58 -2.39
N GLN A 33 3.53 0.33 -1.83
CA GLN A 33 3.34 -0.58 -0.70
C GLN A 33 3.67 -2.03 -1.10
N TRP A 34 3.23 -2.48 -2.27
CA TRP A 34 3.56 -3.80 -2.81
C TRP A 34 5.07 -3.99 -3.04
N GLN A 35 5.74 -2.98 -3.59
CA GLN A 35 7.20 -3.00 -3.74
C GLN A 35 7.91 -3.07 -2.38
N SER A 36 7.38 -2.41 -1.35
CA SER A 36 7.95 -2.48 -0.01
C SER A 36 7.73 -3.87 0.61
N ALA A 37 6.54 -4.45 0.46
CA ALA A 37 6.23 -5.80 0.92
C ALA A 37 7.19 -6.85 0.32
N THR A 38 7.31 -6.89 -1.01
CA THR A 38 8.17 -7.87 -1.72
C THR A 38 9.67 -7.68 -1.44
N LYS A 39 10.11 -6.45 -1.10
CA LYS A 39 11.51 -6.19 -0.74
C LYS A 39 11.80 -6.48 0.74
N ALA A 40 10.81 -6.36 1.62
CA ALA A 40 10.93 -6.71 3.03
C ALA A 40 10.79 -8.23 3.25
N ILE A 41 9.89 -8.87 2.53
CA ILE A 41 9.52 -10.28 2.66
C ILE A 41 9.98 -11.01 1.39
N ASN A 42 11.21 -11.52 1.42
CA ASN A 42 11.84 -12.26 0.32
C ASN A 42 12.62 -13.47 0.85
N ASN A 43 13.11 -14.30 -0.06
CA ASN A 43 13.83 -15.54 0.25
C ASN A 43 15.33 -15.36 0.50
N VAL A 44 15.85 -14.12 0.53
CA VAL A 44 17.27 -13.86 0.75
C VAL A 44 17.56 -13.95 2.25
N GLU A 45 18.51 -14.76 2.68
CA GLU A 45 18.89 -14.96 4.09
C GLU A 45 19.70 -13.76 4.63
N THR A 46 19.02 -12.64 4.76
CA THR A 46 19.53 -11.37 5.30
C THR A 46 18.43 -10.72 6.12
N PRO A 47 18.76 -9.82 7.07
CA PRO A 47 17.75 -9.06 7.79
C PRO A 47 16.75 -8.38 6.85
N ALA A 48 15.48 -8.28 7.27
CA ALA A 48 14.48 -7.55 6.52
C ALA A 48 14.94 -6.09 6.33
N LYS A 49 14.72 -5.55 5.12
CA LYS A 49 15.16 -4.19 4.81
C LYS A 49 14.31 -3.17 5.57
N GLU A 50 14.86 -2.60 6.65
CA GLU A 50 14.17 -1.69 7.57
C GLU A 50 13.44 -0.54 6.87
N LYS A 51 14.01 0.04 5.82
CA LYS A 51 13.33 1.09 5.03
C LYS A 51 11.98 0.64 4.47
N HIS A 52 11.86 -0.61 4.06
CA HIS A 52 10.63 -1.16 3.51
C HIS A 52 9.64 -1.54 4.60
N VAL A 53 10.12 -2.03 5.74
CA VAL A 53 9.29 -2.27 6.94
C VAL A 53 8.67 -0.96 7.43
N ARG A 54 9.48 0.10 7.54
CA ARG A 54 9.02 1.44 7.90
C ARG A 54 7.98 2.00 6.93
N ASN A 55 8.15 1.78 5.62
CA ASN A 55 7.17 2.21 4.62
C ASN A 55 5.81 1.51 4.77
N LEU A 56 5.79 0.23 5.15
CA LEU A 56 4.56 -0.51 5.43
C LEU A 56 3.86 0.02 6.69
N ILE A 57 4.65 0.31 7.74
CA ILE A 57 4.16 0.95 8.97
C ILE A 57 3.49 2.28 8.66
N LEU A 58 4.18 3.19 7.95
CA LEU A 58 3.62 4.48 7.54
C LEU A 58 2.40 4.31 6.64
N GLY A 59 2.40 3.30 5.77
CA GLY A 59 1.26 2.98 4.92
C GLY A 59 0.00 2.63 5.71
N SER A 60 0.14 1.96 6.85
CA SER A 60 -1.00 1.66 7.73
C SER A 60 -1.66 2.90 8.32
N PHE A 61 -0.89 3.95 8.61
CA PHE A 61 -1.46 5.23 9.09
C PHE A 61 -2.19 5.97 7.98
N ARG A 62 -1.65 5.97 6.76
CA ARG A 62 -2.31 6.61 5.60
C ARG A 62 -3.67 6.00 5.28
N LEU A 63 -3.82 4.68 5.47
CA LEU A 63 -5.06 3.96 5.23
C LEU A 63 -5.89 3.71 6.50
N GLU A 64 -5.48 4.27 7.63
CA GLU A 64 -6.13 4.10 8.93
C GLU A 64 -6.40 2.62 9.30
N GLY A 65 -5.51 1.71 8.89
CA GLY A 65 -5.68 0.27 9.09
C GLY A 65 -4.70 -0.60 8.31
N GLY A 66 -4.91 -1.92 8.39
CA GLY A 66 -4.02 -2.92 7.78
C GLY A 66 -4.53 -3.53 6.46
N ARG A 67 -5.70 -3.12 5.96
CA ARG A 67 -6.42 -3.82 4.87
C ARG A 67 -5.54 -4.09 3.64
N LEU A 68 -4.84 -3.06 3.15
CA LEU A 68 -3.97 -3.20 1.99
C LEU A 68 -2.81 -4.17 2.28
N PHE A 69 -2.21 -4.10 3.46
CA PHE A 69 -1.15 -5.02 3.87
C PHE A 69 -1.64 -6.47 3.80
N TRP A 70 -2.75 -6.79 4.44
CA TRP A 70 -3.29 -8.15 4.45
C TRP A 70 -3.69 -8.66 3.07
N SER A 71 -4.25 -7.79 2.22
CA SER A 71 -4.55 -8.10 0.81
C SER A 71 -3.27 -8.42 0.00
N MET A 72 -2.14 -7.79 0.32
CA MET A 72 -0.87 -8.13 -0.32
C MET A 72 -0.33 -9.48 0.16
N MET A 73 -0.51 -9.82 1.44
CA MET A 73 0.04 -11.06 2.01
C MET A 73 -0.60 -12.32 1.42
N THR A 74 -1.87 -12.26 1.00
CA THR A 74 -2.55 -13.39 0.31
C THR A 74 -1.89 -13.76 -1.03
N ARG A 75 -1.08 -12.85 -1.58
CA ARG A 75 -0.35 -13.04 -2.85
C ARG A 75 1.06 -13.62 -2.63
N LEU A 76 1.54 -13.68 -1.39
CA LEU A 76 2.85 -14.23 -1.05
C LEU A 76 2.70 -15.73 -0.74
N GLN A 77 3.59 -16.55 -1.30
CA GLN A 77 3.66 -17.99 -1.00
C GLN A 77 4.45 -18.19 0.30
N LEU A 78 3.84 -17.89 1.45
CA LEU A 78 4.54 -17.89 2.74
C LEU A 78 5.04 -19.28 3.16
N GLU A 79 4.31 -20.34 2.81
CA GLU A 79 4.58 -21.70 3.28
C GLU A 79 5.72 -22.40 2.52
N SER A 80 6.12 -21.89 1.36
CA SER A 80 7.13 -22.55 0.52
C SER A 80 8.57 -22.29 0.98
N ASN A 81 8.79 -21.29 1.85
CA ASN A 81 10.13 -20.91 2.27
C ASN A 81 10.18 -20.39 3.73
N PRO A 82 10.97 -21.02 4.62
CA PRO A 82 11.03 -20.62 6.03
C PRO A 82 11.59 -19.21 6.24
N ILE A 83 12.50 -18.73 5.38
CA ILE A 83 13.02 -17.35 5.44
C ILE A 83 11.92 -16.35 5.13
N VAL A 84 11.10 -16.63 4.11
CA VAL A 84 9.93 -15.80 3.76
C VAL A 84 8.94 -15.78 4.93
N CYS A 85 8.61 -16.93 5.50
CA CYS A 85 7.72 -17.05 6.65
C CYS A 85 8.24 -16.26 7.86
N TRP A 86 9.52 -16.42 8.21
CA TRP A 86 10.12 -15.68 9.32
C TRP A 86 10.09 -14.16 9.09
N LYS A 87 10.44 -13.69 7.88
CA LYS A 87 10.38 -12.25 7.55
C LYS A 87 8.97 -11.72 7.58
N PHE A 88 7.99 -12.51 7.14
CA PHE A 88 6.58 -12.17 7.28
C PHE A 88 6.18 -11.99 8.74
N CYS A 89 6.54 -12.94 9.62
CA CYS A 89 6.29 -12.84 11.06
C CYS A 89 6.96 -11.60 11.67
N TYR A 90 8.21 -11.32 11.30
CA TYR A 90 8.92 -10.12 11.73
C TYR A 90 8.19 -8.84 11.31
N VAL A 91 7.79 -8.72 10.04
CA VAL A 91 7.09 -7.55 9.52
C VAL A 91 5.73 -7.37 10.20
N ILE A 92 4.97 -8.45 10.42
CA ILE A 92 3.71 -8.40 11.16
C ILE A 92 3.92 -7.90 12.58
N HIS A 93 4.91 -8.44 13.29
CA HIS A 93 5.23 -8.00 14.65
C HIS A 93 5.49 -6.50 14.70
N ARG A 94 6.32 -5.99 13.78
CA ARG A 94 6.63 -4.55 13.65
C ARG A 94 5.38 -3.73 13.32
N LEU A 95 4.54 -4.21 12.39
CA LEU A 95 3.33 -3.52 11.95
C LEU A 95 2.26 -3.44 13.05
N LEU A 96 2.09 -4.50 13.84
CA LEU A 96 1.14 -4.53 14.96
C LEU A 96 1.60 -3.66 16.12
N ARG A 97 2.92 -3.57 16.35
CA ARG A 97 3.50 -2.79 17.44
C ARG A 97 3.57 -1.29 17.14
N ASP A 98 4.04 -0.95 15.94
CA ASP A 98 4.39 0.44 15.60
C ASP A 98 3.46 1.05 14.54
N GLY A 99 2.52 0.28 13.99
CA GLY A 99 1.56 0.72 12.98
C GLY A 99 0.25 1.29 13.54
N HIS A 100 -0.71 1.50 12.65
CA HIS A 100 -2.01 2.03 13.01
C HIS A 100 -2.76 1.09 13.98
N LYS A 101 -3.48 1.65 14.95
CA LYS A 101 -4.23 0.89 15.98
C LYS A 101 -5.25 -0.12 15.42
N HIS A 102 -5.71 0.07 14.17
CA HIS A 102 -6.65 -0.82 13.49
C HIS A 102 -5.97 -1.77 12.49
N VAL A 103 -4.65 -2.01 12.59
CA VAL A 103 -3.95 -2.95 11.71
C VAL A 103 -4.56 -4.36 11.78
N SER A 104 -4.93 -4.84 12.97
CA SER A 104 -5.57 -6.14 13.17
C SER A 104 -7.05 -6.17 12.80
N ASN A 105 -7.67 -5.02 12.57
CA ASN A 105 -9.10 -4.96 12.27
C ASN A 105 -9.34 -5.17 10.77
N LEU A 106 -9.66 -6.40 10.41
CA LEU A 106 -10.01 -6.81 9.04
C LEU A 106 -11.48 -6.53 8.67
N ARG A 107 -12.31 -6.10 9.63
CA ARG A 107 -13.76 -5.97 9.49
C ARG A 107 -14.22 -4.51 9.59
N LYS A 108 -14.01 -3.73 8.54
CA LYS A 108 -14.77 -2.50 8.21
C LYS A 108 -14.68 -2.22 6.72
#